data_AF-A0A091AZP0-F1
#
_entry.id   AF-A0A091AZP0-F1
#
_cell.length_a   1.000
_cell.length_b   1.000
_cell.length_c   1.000
_cell.angle_alpha   90.00
_cell.angle_beta   90.00
_cell.angle_gamma   90.00
#
_symmetry.space_group_name_H-M   'P 1'
#
loop_
_entity.id
_entity.type
_entity.pdbx_description
1 polymer ?
#
loop_
_entity_poly.entity_id
_entity_poly.type
_entity_poly.pdbx_seq_one_letter_code
_entity_poly.pdbx_strand_id
1 'polypeptide(L)'
;MRPSLAIVLMLALASCTPASDEEPVLSEADVAMSAQWFAEYEAARANGDWLGAEEKADLLRDKYGNSGAAGKLSATLADTRAHAEAVREERRLQELWDYQAVDADGGGTQRSAAIYSRTVPVEEGEIAPTADARLVLRDHPSWGRSAYLLLAQKNFDCGRPCSIGIAFDDAPASAWTGKQADSGKGPALFIVDEKKFIVALEAAKKVRITLPKGSGTIPSLVFEVDGYDPARYAKP
;
A
#
# COMPACT_ATOMS: atom_id res chain seq x y z
N MET A 1 -78.54 38.19 -44.91
CA MET A 1 -77.65 37.06 -44.55
C MET A 1 -76.87 37.48 -43.32
N ARG A 2 -76.98 36.71 -42.23
CA ARG A 2 -76.53 37.07 -40.88
C ARG A 2 -75.03 36.78 -40.67
N PRO A 3 -74.33 37.56 -39.84
CA PRO A 3 -72.90 37.43 -39.53
C PRO A 3 -72.67 36.50 -38.32
N SER A 4 -71.50 35.84 -38.24
CA SER A 4 -70.92 35.13 -37.07
C SER A 4 -69.67 34.37 -37.58
N LEU A 5 -68.54 34.19 -36.90
CA LEU A 5 -68.12 34.40 -35.53
C LEU A 5 -66.58 34.40 -35.53
N ALA A 6 -65.94 35.33 -34.82
CA ALA A 6 -64.51 35.29 -34.54
C ALA A 6 -64.24 34.26 -33.43
N ILE A 7 -63.26 33.36 -33.63
CA ILE A 7 -62.69 32.51 -32.58
C ILE A 7 -61.21 32.86 -32.47
N VAL A 8 -60.88 33.62 -31.42
CA VAL A 8 -59.51 33.86 -30.96
C VAL A 8 -59.15 32.72 -30.02
N LEU A 9 -58.19 31.89 -30.41
CA LEU A 9 -57.66 30.80 -29.61
C LEU A 9 -56.50 31.35 -28.76
N MET A 10 -56.74 31.57 -27.46
CA MET A 10 -55.68 31.81 -26.47
C MET A 10 -54.93 30.51 -26.21
N LEU A 11 -53.68 30.41 -26.68
CA LEU A 11 -52.75 29.38 -26.20
C LEU A 11 -52.23 29.80 -24.82
N ALA A 12 -52.57 29.01 -23.80
CA ALA A 12 -51.95 29.08 -22.49
C ALA A 12 -50.50 28.57 -22.59
N LEU A 13 -49.53 29.46 -22.37
CA LEU A 13 -48.14 29.09 -22.15
C LEU A 13 -48.03 28.38 -20.80
N ALA A 14 -47.86 27.05 -20.84
CA ALA A 14 -47.33 26.31 -19.70
C ALA A 14 -45.91 26.81 -19.43
N SER A 15 -45.72 27.41 -18.26
CA SER A 15 -44.42 27.90 -17.79
C SER A 15 -43.50 26.71 -17.50
N CYS A 16 -42.51 26.48 -18.37
CA CYS A 16 -41.26 25.84 -17.98
C CYS A 16 -40.60 26.74 -16.93
N THR A 17 -40.72 26.38 -15.65
CA THR A 17 -39.91 26.97 -14.60
C THR A 17 -38.51 26.37 -14.75
N PRO A 18 -37.45 27.15 -15.04
CA PRO A 18 -36.10 26.62 -14.93
C PRO A 18 -35.91 26.21 -13.46
N ALA A 19 -35.44 25.00 -13.21
CA ALA A 19 -34.94 24.63 -11.89
C ALA A 19 -33.91 25.70 -11.50
N SER A 20 -34.24 26.49 -10.47
CA SER A 20 -33.36 27.50 -9.95
C SER A 20 -32.14 26.79 -9.37
N ASP A 21 -30.96 27.07 -9.94
CA ASP A 21 -29.63 26.69 -9.43
C ASP A 21 -29.30 27.43 -8.11
N GLU A 22 -30.29 27.71 -7.26
CA GLU A 22 -30.06 28.25 -5.93
C GLU A 22 -29.68 27.11 -5.00
N GLU A 23 -28.43 27.12 -4.54
CA GLU A 23 -28.01 26.21 -3.48
C GLU A 23 -28.91 26.43 -2.24
N PRO A 24 -29.40 25.34 -1.61
CA PRO A 24 -30.26 25.47 -0.46
C PRO A 24 -29.53 26.19 0.68
N VAL A 25 -30.18 27.23 1.20
CA VAL A 25 -29.71 27.96 2.38
C VAL A 25 -29.74 27.00 3.59
N LEU A 26 -28.59 26.86 4.25
CA LEU A 26 -28.47 25.99 5.42
C LEU A 26 -29.36 26.45 6.57
N SER A 27 -30.01 25.50 7.26
CA SER A 27 -30.74 25.79 8.50
C SER A 27 -29.78 26.05 9.67
N GLU A 28 -30.27 26.66 10.75
CA GLU A 28 -29.47 26.83 11.98
C GLU A 28 -28.97 25.49 12.54
N ALA A 29 -29.78 24.43 12.43
CA ALA A 29 -29.41 23.08 12.82
C ALA A 29 -28.26 22.54 11.96
N ASP A 30 -28.30 22.77 10.64
CA ASP A 30 -27.22 22.38 9.74
C ASP A 30 -25.93 23.14 10.02
N VAL A 31 -26.02 24.44 10.33
CA VAL A 31 -24.87 25.25 10.75
C VAL A 31 -24.27 24.68 12.04
N ALA A 32 -25.09 24.37 13.05
CA ALA A 32 -24.62 23.77 14.30
C ALA A 32 -23.96 22.39 14.09
N MET A 33 -24.57 21.52 13.30
CA MET A 33 -24.01 20.21 12.95
C MET A 33 -22.70 20.33 12.16
N SER A 34 -22.62 21.26 11.21
CA SER A 34 -21.39 21.50 10.45
C SER A 34 -20.24 21.96 11.35
N ALA A 35 -20.53 22.80 12.35
CA ALA A 35 -19.54 23.25 13.34
C ALA A 35 -19.09 22.10 14.25
N GLN A 36 -20.02 21.23 14.67
CA GLN A 36 -19.69 20.02 15.42
C GLN A 36 -18.77 19.09 14.61
N TRP A 37 -19.09 18.81 13.35
CA TRP A 37 -18.29 17.92 12.51
C TRP A 37 -16.89 18.50 12.24
N PHE A 38 -16.78 19.82 12.10
CA PHE A 38 -15.47 20.47 12.02
C PHE A 38 -14.67 20.32 13.33
N ALA A 39 -15.31 20.41 14.50
CA ALA A 39 -14.63 20.16 15.77
C ALA A 39 -14.18 18.70 15.91
N GLU A 40 -14.98 17.73 15.46
CA GLU A 40 -14.60 16.32 15.41
C GLU A 40 -13.42 16.07 14.46
N TYR A 41 -13.40 16.72 13.30
CA TYR A 41 -12.27 16.71 12.37
C TYR A 41 -10.98 17.20 13.02
N GLU A 42 -11.00 18.36 13.67
CA GLU A 42 -9.82 18.91 14.36
C GLU A 42 -9.39 18.04 15.54
N ALA A 43 -10.34 17.43 16.28
CA ALA A 43 -10.04 16.50 17.35
C ALA A 43 -9.36 15.22 16.83
N ALA A 44 -9.84 14.66 15.70
CA ALA A 44 -9.22 13.51 15.06
C ALA A 44 -7.77 13.83 14.63
N ARG A 45 -7.53 14.99 14.02
CA ARG A 45 -6.17 15.46 13.69
C ARG A 45 -5.29 15.59 14.92
N ALA A 46 -5.78 16.21 15.98
CA ALA A 46 -5.03 16.40 17.22
C ALA A 46 -4.66 15.06 17.89
N ASN A 47 -5.47 14.03 17.70
CA ASN A 47 -5.22 12.68 18.21
C ASN A 47 -4.39 11.80 17.25
N GLY A 48 -4.00 12.31 16.08
CA GLY A 48 -3.27 11.55 15.05
C GLY A 48 -4.15 10.57 14.27
N ASP A 49 -5.48 10.62 14.41
CA ASP A 49 -6.42 9.84 13.61
C ASP A 49 -6.66 10.52 12.26
N TRP A 50 -5.65 10.43 11.39
CA TRP A 50 -5.66 11.12 10.10
C TRP A 50 -6.70 10.55 9.12
N LEU A 51 -6.97 9.24 9.19
CA LEU A 51 -8.01 8.60 8.38
C LEU A 51 -9.40 9.06 8.81
N GLY A 52 -9.69 9.05 10.11
CA GLY A 52 -10.96 9.54 10.64
C GLY A 52 -11.15 11.05 10.39
N ALA A 53 -10.07 11.83 10.45
CA ALA A 53 -10.10 13.24 10.07
C ALA A 53 -10.44 13.43 8.59
N GLU A 54 -9.77 12.74 7.67
CA GLU A 54 -10.08 12.83 6.24
C GLU A 54 -11.54 12.44 5.95
N GLU A 55 -12.01 11.32 6.49
CA GLU A 55 -13.41 10.87 6.36
C GLU A 55 -14.38 11.94 6.86
N LYS A 56 -14.13 12.52 8.04
CA LYS A 56 -14.97 13.57 8.61
C LYS A 56 -14.98 14.83 7.74
N ALA A 57 -13.85 15.21 7.16
CA ALA A 57 -13.74 16.36 6.28
C ALA A 57 -14.50 16.15 4.97
N ASP A 58 -14.43 14.96 4.38
CA ASP A 58 -15.18 14.64 3.16
C ASP A 58 -16.69 14.63 3.44
N LEU A 59 -17.14 14.02 4.55
CA LEU A 59 -18.54 14.11 4.99
C LEU A 59 -19.01 15.55 5.19
N LEU A 60 -18.18 16.41 5.79
CA LEU A 60 -18.48 17.83 6.00
C LEU A 60 -18.61 18.59 4.67
N ARG A 61 -17.75 18.29 3.69
CA ARG A 61 -17.80 18.90 2.35
C ARG A 61 -19.01 18.42 1.55
N ASP A 62 -19.31 17.13 1.62
CA ASP A 62 -20.40 16.52 0.86
C ASP A 62 -21.77 16.98 1.38
N LYS A 63 -21.94 17.09 2.71
CA LYS A 63 -23.23 17.41 3.32
C LYS A 63 -23.43 18.91 3.59
N TYR A 64 -22.37 19.64 3.91
CA TYR A 64 -22.43 21.03 4.36
C TYR A 64 -21.41 21.92 3.62
N GLY A 65 -21.17 21.65 2.33
CA GLY A 65 -20.11 22.29 1.55
C GLY A 65 -20.15 23.83 1.51
N ASN A 66 -21.34 24.44 1.60
CA ASN A 66 -21.52 25.89 1.64
C ASN A 66 -21.52 26.49 3.06
N SER A 67 -21.27 25.68 4.10
CA SER A 67 -21.16 26.14 5.48
C SER A 67 -19.83 26.86 5.74
N GLY A 68 -19.84 27.80 6.68
CA GLY A 68 -18.60 28.42 7.17
C GLY A 68 -17.65 27.40 7.83
N ALA A 69 -18.16 26.28 8.34
CA ALA A 69 -17.34 25.19 8.89
C ALA A 69 -16.58 24.45 7.78
N ALA A 70 -17.23 24.12 6.66
CA ALA A 70 -16.58 23.53 5.50
C ALA A 70 -15.51 24.46 4.91
N GLY A 71 -15.77 25.78 4.89
CA GLY A 71 -14.78 26.77 4.43
C GLY A 71 -13.46 26.76 5.20
N LYS A 72 -13.48 26.40 6.49
CA LYS A 72 -12.28 26.32 7.34
C LYS A 72 -11.36 25.14 6.99
N LEU A 73 -11.88 24.08 6.36
CA LEU A 73 -11.09 22.91 5.98
C LEU A 73 -9.92 23.25 5.04
N SER A 74 -10.08 24.29 4.21
CA SER A 74 -9.06 24.70 3.24
C SER A 74 -7.67 24.94 3.85
N ALA A 75 -7.61 25.33 5.12
CA ALA A 75 -6.36 25.58 5.84
C ALA A 75 -5.56 24.30 6.15
N THR A 76 -6.23 23.15 6.28
CA THR A 76 -5.64 21.95 6.90
C THR A 76 -5.93 20.64 6.18
N LEU A 77 -6.83 20.63 5.20
CA LEU A 77 -7.27 19.42 4.52
C LEU A 77 -6.15 18.77 3.71
N ALA A 78 -5.32 19.55 3.00
CA ALA A 78 -4.22 18.99 2.21
C ALA A 78 -3.21 18.24 3.09
N ASP A 79 -2.87 18.81 4.24
CA ASP A 79 -2.00 18.19 5.25
C ASP A 79 -2.63 16.92 5.84
N THR A 80 -3.92 16.97 6.18
CA THR A 80 -4.66 15.81 6.68
C THR A 80 -4.65 14.66 5.67
N ARG A 81 -4.91 14.96 4.40
CA ARG A 81 -4.91 13.96 3.32
C ARG A 81 -3.51 13.36 3.11
N ALA A 82 -2.46 14.17 3.18
CA ALA A 82 -1.10 13.67 3.08
C ALA A 82 -0.76 12.69 4.22
N HIS A 83 -1.17 12.98 5.45
CA HIS A 83 -0.98 12.07 6.57
C HIS A 83 -1.87 10.83 6.47
N ALA A 84 -3.12 10.97 6.05
CA ALA A 84 -4.03 9.85 5.81
C ALA A 84 -3.46 8.89 4.75
N GLU A 85 -2.92 9.43 3.66
CA GLU A 85 -2.24 8.65 2.63
C GLU A 85 -0.99 7.95 3.16
N ALA A 86 -0.16 8.63 3.96
CA ALA A 86 1.00 8.02 4.59
C ALA A 86 0.61 6.83 5.50
N VAL A 87 -0.49 6.96 6.26
CA VAL A 87 -1.03 5.87 7.10
C VAL A 87 -1.52 4.69 6.23
N ARG A 88 -2.18 4.95 5.09
CA ARG A 88 -2.59 3.89 4.17
C ARG A 88 -1.40 3.18 3.56
N GLU A 89 -0.40 3.94 3.12
CA GLU A 89 0.81 3.41 2.50
C GLU A 89 1.62 2.57 3.49
N GLU A 90 1.76 3.03 4.73
CA GLU A 90 2.40 2.25 5.80
C GLU A 90 1.70 0.90 6.01
N ARG A 91 0.37 0.89 6.11
CA ARG A 91 -0.42 -0.34 6.24
C ARG A 91 -0.24 -1.27 5.05
N ARG A 92 -0.32 -0.73 3.82
CA ARG A 92 -0.09 -1.49 2.58
C ARG A 92 1.27 -2.17 2.59
N LEU A 93 2.32 -1.45 2.97
CA LEU A 93 3.69 -1.97 3.04
C LEU A 93 3.84 -3.06 4.12
N GLN A 94 3.22 -2.89 5.29
CA GLN A 94 3.21 -3.89 6.36
C GLN A 94 2.48 -5.17 5.94
N GLU A 95 1.39 -5.04 5.18
CA GLU A 95 0.59 -6.17 4.67
C GLU A 95 1.34 -7.01 3.62
N LEU A 96 2.42 -6.51 3.02
CA LEU A 96 3.27 -7.30 2.13
C LEU A 96 4.05 -8.39 2.85
N TRP A 97 4.20 -8.30 4.17
CA TRP A 97 5.00 -9.20 4.98
C TRP A 97 4.17 -10.28 5.68
N ASP A 98 4.54 -11.53 5.46
CA ASP A 98 4.03 -12.69 6.18
C ASP A 98 4.98 -13.08 7.32
N TYR A 99 4.48 -13.11 8.55
CA TYR A 99 5.23 -13.49 9.74
C TYR A 99 4.68 -14.78 10.33
N GLN A 100 5.58 -15.73 10.61
CA GLN A 100 5.21 -17.03 11.17
C GLN A 100 6.10 -17.35 12.37
N ALA A 101 5.49 -17.98 13.37
CA ALA A 101 6.19 -18.57 14.51
C ALA A 101 5.67 -20.01 14.69
N VAL A 102 6.57 -20.98 14.59
CA VAL A 102 6.24 -22.41 14.66
C VAL A 102 7.18 -23.12 15.61
N ASP A 103 6.72 -24.18 16.25
CA ASP A 103 7.60 -25.04 17.03
C ASP A 103 8.63 -25.70 16.10
N ALA A 104 9.90 -25.61 16.47
CA ALA A 104 10.99 -26.19 15.71
C ALA A 104 11.23 -27.65 16.13
N ASP A 105 11.63 -28.48 15.16
CA ASP A 105 12.11 -29.82 15.44
C ASP A 105 13.35 -29.75 16.36
N GLY A 106 13.29 -30.46 17.48
CA GLY A 106 14.33 -30.39 18.52
C GLY A 106 14.12 -29.30 19.57
N GLY A 107 12.98 -28.60 19.53
CA GLY A 107 12.55 -27.65 20.57
C GLY A 107 12.89 -26.19 20.27
N GLY A 108 12.17 -25.30 20.94
CA GLY A 108 12.22 -23.86 20.68
C GLY A 108 11.28 -23.44 19.53
N THR A 109 11.26 -22.14 19.25
CA THR A 109 10.39 -21.54 18.23
C THR A 109 11.22 -21.07 17.04
N GLN A 110 10.90 -21.56 15.85
CA GLN A 110 11.37 -20.98 14.60
C GLN A 110 10.49 -19.78 14.25
N ARG A 111 11.12 -18.65 13.94
CA ARG A 111 10.42 -17.48 13.39
C ARG A 111 10.82 -17.24 11.95
N SER A 112 9.88 -16.75 11.15
CA SER A 112 10.17 -16.30 9.79
C SER A 112 9.38 -15.05 9.43
N ALA A 113 10.01 -14.20 8.63
CA ALA A 113 9.38 -13.09 7.94
C ALA A 113 9.62 -13.28 6.44
N ALA A 114 8.60 -13.11 5.61
CA ALA A 114 8.74 -13.34 4.18
C ALA A 114 7.88 -12.41 3.34
N ILE A 115 8.42 -12.02 2.20
CA ILE A 115 7.81 -11.06 1.26
C ILE A 115 8.00 -11.56 -0.18
N TYR A 116 6.98 -11.37 -1.02
CA TYR A 116 7.05 -11.70 -2.44
C TYR A 116 7.79 -10.61 -3.23
N SER A 117 8.46 -11.00 -4.31
CA SER A 117 9.00 -10.02 -5.26
C SER A 117 7.86 -9.26 -5.92
N ARG A 118 8.06 -7.97 -6.16
CA ARG A 118 7.12 -7.10 -6.86
C ARG A 118 6.73 -7.71 -8.21
N THR A 119 5.43 -7.70 -8.47
CA THR A 119 4.84 -8.06 -9.74
C THR A 119 4.48 -6.81 -10.54
N VAL A 120 4.27 -6.97 -11.84
CA VAL A 120 3.66 -5.90 -12.64
C VAL A 120 2.18 -5.78 -12.29
N PRO A 121 1.66 -4.57 -12.08
CA PRO A 121 0.22 -4.35 -11.98
C PRO A 121 -0.46 -4.88 -13.23
N VAL A 122 -1.60 -5.56 -13.05
CA VAL A 122 -2.43 -6.03 -14.16
C VAL A 122 -3.64 -5.14 -14.35
N GLU A 123 -4.12 -5.05 -15.58
CA GLU A 123 -5.37 -4.36 -15.87
C GLU A 123 -6.56 -5.15 -15.33
N GLU A 124 -7.69 -4.47 -15.16
CA GLU A 124 -8.92 -5.10 -14.67
C GLU A 124 -9.38 -6.23 -15.61
N GLY A 125 -9.57 -7.43 -15.07
CA GLY A 125 -9.95 -8.62 -15.82
C GLY A 125 -8.78 -9.51 -16.26
N GLU A 126 -7.54 -9.10 -16.03
CA GLU A 126 -6.36 -9.94 -16.27
C GLU A 126 -5.97 -10.78 -15.05
N ILE A 127 -5.32 -11.91 -15.31
CA ILE A 127 -4.80 -12.78 -14.25
C ILE A 127 -3.53 -12.14 -13.69
N ALA A 128 -3.56 -11.81 -12.39
CA ALA A 128 -2.39 -11.30 -11.69
C ALA A 128 -1.19 -12.27 -11.85
N PRO A 129 -0.02 -11.80 -12.29
CA PRO A 129 1.14 -12.66 -12.47
C PRO A 129 1.61 -13.19 -11.12
N THR A 130 2.18 -14.39 -11.16
CA THR A 130 2.84 -14.98 -9.98
C THR A 130 4.17 -14.27 -9.73
N ALA A 131 4.51 -14.04 -8.47
CA ALA A 131 5.80 -13.49 -8.10
C ALA A 131 6.95 -14.45 -8.48
N ASP A 132 8.01 -13.89 -9.04
CA ASP A 132 9.20 -14.63 -9.48
C ASP A 132 10.04 -15.20 -8.32
N ALA A 133 9.92 -14.61 -7.14
CA ALA A 133 10.57 -15.11 -5.93
C ALA A 133 9.83 -14.71 -4.65
N ARG A 134 10.19 -15.40 -3.57
CA ARG A 134 9.89 -15.00 -2.19
C ARG A 134 11.19 -14.82 -1.42
N LEU A 135 11.41 -13.64 -0.85
CA LEU A 135 12.48 -13.41 0.11
C LEU A 135 12.03 -13.92 1.48
N VAL A 136 12.87 -14.71 2.14
CA VAL A 136 12.58 -15.31 3.44
C VAL A 136 13.72 -15.01 4.39
N LEU A 137 13.37 -14.40 5.52
CA LEU A 137 14.20 -14.32 6.72
C LEU A 137 13.74 -15.41 7.67
N ARG A 138 14.67 -16.18 8.22
CA ARG A 138 14.35 -17.27 9.16
C ARG A 138 15.32 -17.23 10.33
N ASP A 139 14.79 -17.33 11.54
CA ASP A 139 15.54 -17.55 12.77
C ASP A 139 15.16 -18.93 13.32
N HIS A 140 16.06 -19.90 13.19
CA HIS A 140 15.85 -21.27 13.67
C HIS A 140 16.72 -21.52 14.90
N PRO A 141 16.18 -22.08 16.01
CA PRO A 141 16.93 -22.26 17.26
C PRO A 141 18.22 -23.07 17.09
N SER A 142 18.18 -24.17 16.33
CA SER A 142 19.35 -25.03 16.09
C SER A 142 20.22 -24.64 14.89
N TRP A 143 19.66 -24.03 13.83
CA TRP A 143 20.39 -23.73 12.59
C TRP A 143 20.88 -22.28 12.51
N GLY A 144 20.43 -21.43 13.43
CA GLY A 144 20.69 -20.00 13.41
C GLY A 144 19.83 -19.24 12.40
N ARG A 145 20.26 -18.01 12.11
CA ARG A 145 19.57 -17.11 11.19
C ARG A 145 19.98 -17.35 9.75
N SER A 146 19.07 -17.08 8.83
CA SER A 146 19.32 -17.14 7.39
C SER A 146 18.41 -16.18 6.63
N ALA A 147 18.95 -15.59 5.56
CA ALA A 147 18.19 -14.87 4.55
C ALA A 147 18.35 -15.60 3.20
N TYR A 148 17.26 -15.91 2.52
CA TYR A 148 17.31 -16.62 1.24
C TYR A 148 16.13 -16.30 0.34
N LEU A 149 16.32 -16.53 -0.96
CA LEU A 149 15.27 -16.46 -1.97
C LEU A 149 14.74 -17.85 -2.25
N LEU A 150 13.42 -18.00 -2.29
CA LEU A 150 12.74 -19.10 -2.95
C LEU A 150 12.38 -18.63 -4.36
N LEU A 151 13.07 -19.16 -5.37
CA LEU A 151 12.85 -18.76 -6.76
C LEU A 151 11.75 -19.61 -7.41
N ALA A 152 10.87 -18.97 -8.19
CA ALA A 152 9.82 -19.66 -8.94
C ALA A 152 10.39 -20.44 -10.14
N GLN A 153 11.48 -19.96 -10.74
CA GLN A 153 12.17 -20.66 -11.83
C GLN A 153 12.75 -21.99 -11.36
N LYS A 154 12.50 -23.06 -12.12
CA LYS A 154 12.97 -24.41 -11.79
C LYS A 154 14.45 -24.61 -12.10
N ASN A 155 14.91 -24.04 -13.21
CA ASN A 155 16.26 -24.23 -13.75
C ASN A 155 17.15 -23.05 -13.41
N PHE A 156 17.50 -22.91 -12.13
CA PHE A 156 18.43 -21.90 -11.67
C PHE A 156 19.81 -22.52 -11.41
N ASP A 157 20.86 -21.86 -11.89
CA ASP A 157 22.25 -22.19 -11.58
C ASP A 157 23.03 -20.90 -11.28
N CYS A 158 23.36 -20.67 -10.02
CA CYS A 158 24.11 -19.48 -9.63
C CYS A 158 25.56 -19.49 -10.15
N GLY A 159 26.08 -20.64 -10.56
CA GLY A 159 27.48 -20.83 -10.88
C GLY A 159 28.39 -20.92 -9.65
N ARG A 160 29.69 -21.12 -9.91
CA ARG A 160 30.74 -21.21 -8.87
C ARG A 160 31.92 -20.32 -9.28
N PRO A 161 32.24 -19.25 -8.52
CA PRO A 161 31.57 -18.78 -7.31
C PRO A 161 30.19 -18.15 -7.59
N CYS A 162 29.27 -18.30 -6.64
CA CYS A 162 27.93 -17.69 -6.72
C CYS A 162 27.98 -16.25 -6.18
N SER A 163 27.82 -15.28 -7.07
CA SER A 163 27.90 -13.84 -6.76
C SER A 163 26.66 -13.12 -7.26
N ILE A 164 25.91 -12.50 -6.35
CA ILE A 164 24.69 -11.72 -6.65
C ILE A 164 24.93 -10.23 -6.44
N GLY A 165 24.21 -9.40 -7.17
CA GLY A 165 24.18 -7.96 -6.92
C GLY A 165 23.03 -7.63 -5.96
N ILE A 166 23.27 -6.89 -4.89
CA ILE A 166 22.20 -6.37 -4.01
C ILE A 166 22.33 -4.86 -3.92
N ALA A 167 21.22 -4.18 -4.15
CA ALA A 167 21.07 -2.74 -3.98
C ALA A 167 19.93 -2.45 -3.01
N PHE A 168 20.18 -1.56 -2.07
CA PHE A 168 19.18 -1.03 -1.15
C PHE A 168 18.81 0.36 -1.64
N ASP A 169 17.50 0.60 -1.82
CA ASP A 169 16.94 1.83 -2.36
C ASP A 169 17.56 2.22 -3.71
N ASP A 170 18.12 3.44 -3.77
CA ASP A 170 18.73 4.02 -4.95
C ASP A 170 20.28 3.94 -4.89
N ALA A 171 20.83 3.24 -3.89
CA ALA A 171 22.25 2.97 -3.84
C ALA A 171 22.69 2.08 -5.01
N PRO A 172 23.95 2.21 -5.48
CA PRO A 172 24.52 1.26 -6.43
C PRO A 172 24.49 -0.18 -5.90
N ALA A 173 24.31 -1.15 -6.80
CA ALA A 173 24.39 -2.55 -6.42
C ALA A 173 25.81 -2.90 -5.97
N SER A 174 25.91 -3.59 -4.84
CA SER A 174 27.16 -4.17 -4.33
C SER A 174 27.16 -5.67 -4.57
N ALA A 175 28.34 -6.30 -4.66
CA ALA A 175 28.46 -7.74 -4.81
C ALA A 175 28.31 -8.45 -3.46
N TRP A 176 27.52 -9.53 -3.46
CA TRP A 176 27.27 -10.37 -2.29
C TRP A 176 27.49 -11.84 -2.65
N THR A 177 27.99 -12.60 -1.68
CA THR A 177 28.14 -14.04 -1.84
C THR A 177 26.80 -14.73 -1.67
N GLY A 178 26.42 -15.50 -2.68
CA GLY A 178 25.25 -16.37 -2.63
C GLY A 178 25.66 -17.83 -2.39
N LYS A 179 24.70 -18.64 -1.92
CA LYS A 179 24.84 -20.10 -1.86
C LYS A 179 23.53 -20.76 -2.29
N GLN A 180 23.54 -21.38 -3.47
CA GLN A 180 22.42 -22.18 -3.92
C GLN A 180 22.30 -23.46 -3.08
N ALA A 181 21.10 -23.75 -2.58
CA ALA A 181 20.80 -25.00 -1.90
C ALA A 181 20.48 -26.11 -2.91
N ASP A 182 20.94 -27.32 -2.59
CA ASP A 182 20.85 -28.49 -3.46
C ASP A 182 19.68 -29.43 -3.06
N SER A 183 18.61 -28.88 -2.45
CA SER A 183 17.58 -29.68 -1.76
C SER A 183 16.46 -30.20 -2.66
N GLY A 184 16.57 -30.10 -3.99
CA GLY A 184 15.64 -30.69 -4.97
C GLY A 184 14.19 -30.16 -4.99
N LYS A 185 13.78 -29.27 -4.07
CA LYS A 185 12.41 -28.72 -3.93
C LYS A 185 12.22 -27.33 -4.55
N GLY A 186 13.13 -26.93 -5.44
CA GLY A 186 13.19 -25.60 -6.03
C GLY A 186 14.46 -24.86 -5.57
N PRO A 187 15.01 -23.95 -6.40
CA PRO A 187 16.30 -23.38 -6.11
C PRO A 187 16.17 -22.30 -5.03
N ALA A 188 16.50 -22.67 -3.80
CA ALA A 188 16.72 -21.69 -2.75
C ALA A 188 18.12 -21.07 -2.91
N LEU A 189 18.21 -19.75 -2.88
CA LEU A 189 19.46 -19.01 -2.95
C LEU A 189 19.69 -18.25 -1.66
N PHE A 190 20.64 -18.72 -0.85
CA PHE A 190 21.01 -18.08 0.40
C PHE A 190 21.90 -16.86 0.17
N ILE A 191 21.65 -15.80 0.92
CA ILE A 191 22.55 -14.66 1.08
C ILE A 191 23.46 -15.02 2.25
N VAL A 192 24.76 -15.18 1.99
CA VAL A 192 25.69 -15.78 2.97
C VAL A 192 25.94 -14.89 4.18
N ASP A 193 26.00 -13.57 3.99
CA ASP A 193 26.13 -12.59 5.09
C ASP A 193 24.74 -12.08 5.49
N GLU A 194 23.95 -12.95 6.14
CA GLU A 194 22.56 -12.66 6.50
C GLU A 194 22.48 -11.52 7.52
N LYS A 195 23.45 -11.42 8.42
CA LYS A 195 23.48 -10.38 9.45
C LYS A 195 23.61 -9.00 8.83
N LYS A 196 24.57 -8.80 7.90
CA LYS A 196 24.72 -7.53 7.19
C LYS A 196 23.49 -7.24 6.32
N PHE A 197 22.92 -8.27 5.71
CA PHE A 197 21.71 -8.11 4.89
C PHE A 197 20.51 -7.61 5.71
N ILE A 198 20.23 -8.22 6.86
CA ILE A 198 19.10 -7.83 7.72
C ILE A 198 19.27 -6.39 8.24
N VAL A 199 20.47 -6.01 8.68
CA VAL A 199 20.75 -4.62 9.12
C VAL A 199 20.50 -3.61 8.00
N ALA A 200 20.89 -3.93 6.77
CA ALA A 200 20.64 -3.05 5.63
C ALA A 200 19.17 -3.04 5.21
N LEU A 201 18.47 -4.17 5.34
CA LEU A 201 17.05 -4.30 5.03
C LEU A 201 16.18 -3.48 6.00
N GLU A 202 16.51 -3.47 7.30
CA GLU A 202 15.81 -2.68 8.33
C GLU A 202 15.79 -1.17 8.06
N ALA A 203 16.76 -0.66 7.32
CA ALA A 203 16.88 0.77 6.99
C ALA A 203 16.42 1.11 5.56
N ALA A 204 16.03 0.10 4.77
CA ALA A 204 15.73 0.26 3.36
C ALA A 204 14.22 0.29 3.12
N LYS A 205 13.82 0.97 2.04
CA LYS A 205 12.44 0.94 1.52
C LYS A 205 12.27 -0.12 0.45
N LYS A 206 13.34 -0.37 -0.32
CA LYS A 206 13.35 -1.26 -1.47
C LYS A 206 14.65 -2.06 -1.49
N VAL A 207 14.56 -3.34 -1.82
CA VAL A 207 15.73 -4.18 -2.11
C VAL A 207 15.63 -4.69 -3.53
N ARG A 208 16.69 -4.49 -4.31
CA ARG A 208 16.84 -5.07 -5.65
C ARG A 208 17.97 -6.08 -5.65
N ILE A 209 17.65 -7.31 -6.03
CA ILE A 209 18.61 -8.40 -6.14
C ILE A 209 18.78 -8.76 -7.62
N THR A 210 19.98 -8.56 -8.15
CA THR A 210 20.37 -8.95 -9.50
C THR A 210 20.99 -10.34 -9.45
N LEU A 211 20.40 -11.27 -10.20
CA LEU A 211 20.89 -12.63 -10.32
C LEU A 211 22.06 -12.69 -11.33
N PRO A 212 22.96 -13.68 -11.22
CA PRO A 212 24.09 -13.80 -12.15
C PRO A 212 23.61 -13.96 -13.58
N LYS A 213 24.34 -13.40 -14.55
CA LYS A 213 24.00 -13.55 -15.96
C LYS A 213 24.02 -15.03 -16.36
N GLY A 214 22.95 -15.49 -17.02
CA GLY A 214 22.81 -16.89 -17.45
C GLY A 214 22.39 -17.85 -16.34
N SER A 215 22.15 -17.37 -15.12
CA SER A 215 21.68 -18.20 -14.01
C SER A 215 20.23 -18.65 -14.12
N GLY A 216 19.49 -18.12 -15.09
CA GLY A 216 18.08 -18.41 -15.29
C GLY A 216 17.43 -17.38 -16.23
N THR A 217 16.09 -17.30 -16.19
CA THR A 217 15.31 -16.38 -17.05
C THR A 217 15.05 -15.03 -16.40
N ILE A 218 15.17 -14.95 -15.07
CA ILE A 218 14.89 -13.74 -14.30
C ILE A 218 16.22 -13.00 -14.05
N PRO A 219 16.40 -11.77 -14.56
CA PRO A 219 17.65 -11.02 -14.38
C PRO A 219 17.73 -10.33 -13.01
N SER A 220 16.59 -9.91 -12.46
CA SER A 220 16.53 -9.20 -11.18
C SER A 220 15.17 -9.31 -10.51
N LEU A 221 15.19 -9.22 -9.19
CA LEU A 221 14.02 -9.23 -8.31
C LEU A 221 13.98 -7.91 -7.53
N VAL A 222 12.79 -7.37 -7.29
CA VAL A 222 12.59 -6.16 -6.50
C VAL A 222 11.62 -6.47 -5.37
N PHE A 223 11.90 -5.98 -4.17
CA PHE A 223 11.07 -6.14 -2.97
C PHE A 223 10.84 -4.78 -2.33
N GLU A 224 9.61 -4.49 -1.92
CA GLU A 224 9.22 -3.29 -1.17
C GLU A 224 9.28 -3.63 0.33
N VAL A 225 10.41 -3.31 0.97
CA VAL A 225 10.75 -3.84 2.31
C VAL A 225 10.45 -2.86 3.45
N ASP A 226 10.02 -1.63 3.16
CA ASP A 226 9.81 -0.55 4.15
C ASP A 226 8.84 -0.94 5.28
N GLY A 227 7.91 -1.86 5.02
CA GLY A 227 6.97 -2.39 6.02
C GLY A 227 7.51 -3.52 6.92
N TYR A 228 8.83 -3.76 6.90
CA TYR A 228 9.45 -4.79 7.74
C TYR A 228 9.40 -4.42 9.22
N ASP A 229 8.96 -5.34 10.05
CA ASP A 229 8.85 -5.20 11.50
C ASP A 229 9.86 -6.13 12.19
N PRO A 230 11.01 -5.59 12.65
CA PRO A 230 12.01 -6.39 13.33
C PRO A 230 11.52 -6.93 14.67
N ALA A 231 10.53 -6.33 15.34
CA ALA A 231 10.00 -6.83 16.60
C ALA A 231 9.14 -8.09 16.40
N ARG A 232 8.44 -8.20 15.25
CA ARG A 232 7.71 -9.43 14.87
C ARG A 232 8.62 -10.55 14.40
N TYR A 233 9.78 -10.22 13.83
CA TYR A 233 10.78 -11.21 13.43
C TYR A 233 11.70 -11.65 14.58
N ALA A 234 12.16 -10.71 15.40
CA ALA A 234 13.06 -10.97 16.52
C ALA A 234 12.33 -11.59 17.73
N LYS A 235 13.13 -12.02 18.71
CA LYS A 235 12.61 -12.44 20.02
C LYS A 235 12.27 -11.18 20.83
N PRO A 236 11.09 -11.09 21.49
CA PRO A 236 10.92 -10.12 22.57
C PRO A 236 11.92 -10.42 23.71
#